data_AF-A0A5M9ZL44-F1
#
_entry.id   AF-A0A5M9ZL44-F1
#
_cell.length_a   1.000
_cell.length_b   1.000
_cell.length_c   1.000
_cell.angle_alpha   90.00
_cell.angle_beta   90.00
_cell.angle_gamma   90.00
#
_symmetry.space_group_name_H-M   'P 1'
#
loop_
_entity.id
_entity.type
_entity.pdbx_description
1 polymer ?
#
loop_
_entity_poly.entity_id
_entity_poly.type
_entity_poly.pdbx_seq_one_letter_code
_entity_poly.pdbx_strand_id
1 'polypeptide(L)' 'MMTDVAVKAGVRFTVLDETLLAGIPLEPAGLAVDVDGRRLPLMRGRSYADSARIDALMDEYGDMPLRGHVAGTEGK' A
#
# COMPACT_ATOMS: atom_id res chain seq x y z
N MET A 1 10.50 -16.11 -3.90
CA MET A 1 10.22 -14.92 -4.73
C MET A 1 9.65 -13.90 -3.77
N MET A 2 10.31 -12.77 -3.58
CA MET A 2 9.83 -11.68 -2.73
C MET A 2 8.80 -10.89 -3.54
N THR A 3 7.57 -10.79 -3.04
CA THR A 3 6.47 -10.11 -3.73
C THR A 3 6.24 -8.77 -3.05
N ASP A 4 6.47 -7.68 -3.77
CA ASP A 4 6.22 -6.34 -3.28
C ASP A 4 4.73 -6.01 -3.31
N VAL A 5 4.21 -5.50 -2.19
CA VAL A 5 2.82 -5.08 -2.04
C VAL A 5 2.78 -3.61 -1.63
N ALA A 6 2.10 -2.80 -2.42
CA ALA A 6 1.83 -1.42 -2.05
C ALA A 6 0.67 -1.38 -1.04
N VAL A 7 0.91 -0.86 0.15
CA VAL A 7 -0.11 -0.72 1.21
C VAL A 7 -0.27 0.73 1.63
N LYS A 8 -1.50 1.13 1.97
CA LYS A 8 -1.82 2.49 2.44
C LYS A 8 -2.47 2.51 3.82
N ALA A 9 -2.16 3.58 4.54
CA ALA A 9 -2.90 4.07 5.70
C ALA A 9 -3.18 5.57 5.49
N GLY A 10 -4.45 5.97 5.56
CA GLY A 10 -4.86 7.34 5.27
C GLY A 10 -4.46 7.80 3.86
N VAL A 11 -3.65 8.88 3.80
CA VAL A 11 -3.16 9.56 2.58
C VAL A 11 -1.71 9.23 2.24
N ARG A 12 -1.11 8.26 2.94
CA ARG A 12 0.27 7.83 2.76
C ARG A 12 0.30 6.36 2.42
N PHE A 13 1.39 5.92 1.82
CA PHE A 13 1.57 4.53 1.43
C PHE A 13 3.04 4.13 1.52
N THR A 14 3.28 2.84 1.44
CA THR A 14 4.61 2.28 1.32
C THR A 14 4.56 1.02 0.45
N VAL A 15 5.72 0.49 0.10
CA VAL A 15 5.86 -0.79 -0.59
C VAL A 15 6.64 -1.72 0.33
N LEU A 16 6.00 -2.81 0.74
CA LEU A 16 6.57 -3.79 1.66
C LEU A 16 6.61 -5.16 1.01
N ASP A 17 7.53 -5.99 1.48
CA ASP A 17 7.51 -7.41 1.17
C ASP A 17 6.27 -8.07 1.79
N GLU A 18 5.61 -8.94 1.02
CA GLU A 18 4.40 -9.67 1.44
C GLU A 18 4.58 -10.42 2.77
N THR A 19 5.80 -10.86 3.11
CA THR A 19 6.07 -11.55 4.38
C THR A 19 5.91 -10.63 5.60
N LEU A 20 6.16 -9.32 5.46
CA LEU A 20 5.91 -8.34 6.53
C LEU A 20 4.42 -8.12 6.78
N LEU A 21 3.61 -8.39 5.76
CA LEU A 21 2.15 -8.24 5.80
C LEU A 21 1.44 -9.55 6.17
N ALA A 22 2.20 -10.62 6.43
CA ALA A 22 1.65 -11.93 6.77
C ALA A 22 0.76 -11.84 8.01
N GLY A 23 -0.48 -12.33 7.89
CA GLY A 23 -1.47 -12.30 8.97
C GLY A 23 -2.23 -10.97 9.11
N ILE A 24 -2.04 -10.02 8.18
CA ILE A 24 -2.87 -8.82 8.06
C ILE A 24 -3.82 -9.01 6.86
N PRO A 25 -5.15 -9.13 7.08
CA PRO A 25 -6.11 -9.16 5.99
C PRO A 25 -6.08 -7.86 5.18
N LEU A 26 -5.75 -7.98 3.89
CA LEU A 26 -5.71 -6.87 2.95
C LEU A 26 -6.90 -6.89 2.00
N GLU A 27 -7.32 -5.71 1.57
CA GLU A 27 -8.28 -5.52 0.47
C GLU A 27 -7.80 -4.43 -0.50
N PRO A 28 -8.23 -4.47 -1.78
CA PRO A 28 -7.91 -3.42 -2.74
C PRO A 28 -8.48 -2.07 -2.32
N ALA A 29 -7.67 -1.02 -2.37
CA ALA A 29 -8.10 0.35 -2.11
C ALA A 29 -8.75 1.03 -3.34
N GLY A 30 -8.84 0.33 -4.47
CA GLY A 30 -9.39 0.86 -5.72
C GLY A 30 -8.46 1.83 -6.47
N LEU A 31 -7.20 1.91 -6.05
CA LEU A 31 -6.16 2.74 -6.65
C LEU A 31 -4.93 1.89 -6.95
N ALA A 32 -4.03 2.40 -7.78
CA ALA A 32 -2.71 1.85 -8.00
C ALA A 32 -1.68 2.97 -7.87
N VAL A 33 -0.44 2.61 -7.55
CA VAL A 33 0.70 3.53 -7.47
C VAL A 33 1.78 3.11 -8.45
N ASP A 34 2.46 4.09 -9.02
CA ASP A 34 3.66 3.87 -9.82
C ASP A 34 4.90 4.09 -8.93
N VAL A 35 5.67 3.01 -8.73
CA VAL A 35 6.92 3.02 -7.96
C VAL A 35 7.98 2.33 -8.79
N ASP A 36 9.09 3.00 -9.05
CA ASP A 36 10.22 2.48 -9.86
C ASP A 36 9.80 1.91 -11.22
N GLY A 37 8.82 2.55 -11.87
CA GLY A 37 8.28 2.11 -13.16
C GLY A 37 7.38 0.86 -13.07
N ARG A 38 7.05 0.39 -11.87
CA ARG A 38 6.12 -0.71 -11.61
C ARG A 38 4.79 -0.15 -11.10
N ARG A 39 3.72 -0.53 -11.78
CA ARG A 39 2.35 -0.24 -11.33
C ARG A 39 1.93 -1.30 -10.32
N LEU A 40 1.74 -0.90 -9.06
CA LEU A 40 1.33 -1.78 -7.98
C LEU A 40 -0.11 -1.46 -7.55
N PRO A 41 -0.99 -2.46 -7.41
CA PRO A 41 -2.31 -2.24 -6.83
C PRO A 41 -2.15 -1.81 -5.38
N LEU A 42 -2.83 -0.73 -5.01
CA LEU A 42 -2.77 -0.21 -3.67
C LEU A 42 -3.74 -0.99 -2.78
N MET A 43 -3.20 -1.58 -1.72
CA MET A 43 -3.93 -2.37 -0.75
C MET A 43 -4.14 -1.58 0.53
N ARG A 44 -5.16 -1.93 1.31
CA ARG A 44 -5.41 -1.38 2.64
C ARG A 44 -5.85 -2.49 3.59
N GLY A 45 -5.79 -2.24 4.89
CA GLY A 45 -6.32 -3.17 5.88
C GLY A 45 -7.83 -3.32 5.70
N ARG A 46 -8.33 -4.56 5.80
CA ARG A 46 -9.76 -4.87 5.66
C ARG A 46 -10.61 -4.28 6.80
N SER A 47 -9.99 -4.04 7.95
CA SER A 47 -10.60 -3.36 9.10
C SER A 47 -9.76 -2.17 9.56
N TYR A 48 -10.30 -1.40 10.50
CA TYR A 48 -9.55 -0.34 11.17
C TYR A 48 -8.32 -0.89 11.92
N ALA A 49 -8.48 -2.03 12.61
CA ALA A 49 -7.37 -2.67 13.33
C ALA A 49 -6.26 -3.15 12.38
N ASP A 50 -6.64 -3.69 11.22
CA ASP A 50 -5.67 -4.10 10.19
C ASP A 50 -4.96 -2.89 9.59
N SER A 51 -5.69 -1.79 9.37
CA SER A 51 -5.12 -0.53 8.88
C SER A 51 -4.15 0.07 9.89
N ALA A 52 -4.44 -0.02 11.19
CA ALA A 52 -3.53 0.45 12.25
C ALA A 52 -2.24 -0.38 12.33
N ARG A 53 -2.31 -1.69 12.05
CA ARG A 53 -1.09 -2.53 11.94
C ARG A 53 -0.25 -2.15 10.74
N ILE A 54 -0.87 -1.85 9.60
CA ILE A 54 -0.18 -1.34 8.41
C ILE A 54 0.47 0.01 8.70
N ASP A 55 -0.23 0.91 9.39
CA ASP A 55 0.28 2.23 9.79
C ASP A 55 1.55 2.10 10.66
N ALA A 56 1.54 1.18 11.63
CA ALA A 56 2.72 0.89 12.44
C ALA A 56 3.91 0.36 11.61
N LEU A 57 3.65 -0.50 10.62
CA LEU A 57 4.69 -0.96 9.69
C LEU A 57 5.18 0.19 8.78
N MET A 58 4.28 1.07 8.35
CA MET A 58 4.62 2.26 7.57
C MET A 58 5.53 3.20 8.35
N ASP A 59 5.28 3.41 9.64
CA ASP A 59 6.13 4.22 10.51
C ASP A 59 7.53 3.62 10.70
N GLU A 60 7.64 2.29 10.73
CA GLU A 60 8.92 1.59 10.90
C GLU A 60 9.77 1.56 9.62
N TYR A 61 9.16 1.28 8.47
CA TYR A 61 9.85 1.09 7.19
C TYR A 61 9.91 2.36 6.34
N GLY A 62 9.22 3.42 6.78
CA GLY A 62 9.11 4.68 6.09
C GLY A 62 7.96 4.69 5.09
N ASP A 63 7.31 5.85 5.02
CA ASP A 63 6.15 6.04 4.20
C ASP A 63 6.29 7.27 3.30
N MET A 64 5.54 7.24 2.21
CA MET A 64 5.55 8.25 1.16
C MET A 64 4.15 8.80 0.93
N PRO A 65 4.02 10.08 0.56
CA PRO A 65 2.72 10.67 0.27
C PRO A 65 2.10 9.99 -0.94
N LEU A 66 0.83 9.61 -0.87
CA LEU A 66 0.12 8.98 -1.99
C LEU A 66 0.01 9.94 -3.19
N ARG A 67 -0.12 11.23 -2.92
CA ARG A 67 -0.23 12.28 -3.93
C ARG A 67 1.06 12.36 -4.74
N GLY A 68 0.93 12.27 -6.07
CA GLY A 68 2.06 12.27 -7.00
C GLY A 68 2.52 10.87 -7.42
N HIS A 69 2.08 9.83 -6.70
CA HIS A 69 2.38 8.43 -7.03
C HIS A 69 1.18 7.66 -7.55
N VAL A 70 -0.05 8.18 -7.39
CA VAL A 70 -1.24 7.53 -7.93
C VAL A 70 -1.10 7.40 -9.45
N ALA A 71 -1.03 6.15 -9.91
CA ALA A 71 -1.13 5.82 -11.32
C ALA A 71 -2.52 6.24 -11.77
N GLY A 72 -2.60 7.30 -12.57
CA GLY A 72 -3.87 7.82 -13.07
C GLY A 72 -4.73 6.67 -13.60
N THR A 73 -6.00 6.65 -13.22
CA THR A 73 -6.99 5.87 -13.97
C THR A 73 -7.06 6.49 -15.36
N GLU A 74 -6.32 5.95 -16.32
CA GLU A 74 -6.64 6.19 -17.72
C GLU A 74 -8.10 5.76 -17.94
N GLY A 75 -8.95 6.73 -18.30
CA GLY A 75 -10.25 6.50 -18.88
C GLY A 75 -11.43 6.53 -17.90
N LYS A 76 -12.06 7.70 -17.79
CA LYS A 76 -13.33 7.90 -18.51
C LYS A 76 -13.54 9.38 -18.84
#